data_AF-A0A2N3I0C9-F1
#
_entry.id   AF-A0A2N3I0C9-F1
#
_cell.length_a   1.000
_cell.length_b   1.000
_cell.length_c   1.000
_cell.angle_alpha   90.00
_cell.angle_beta   90.00
_cell.angle_gamma   90.00
#
_symmetry.space_group_name_H-M   'P 1'
#
loop_
_entity.id
_entity.type
_entity.pdbx_description
1 polymer ?
#
loop_
_entity_poly.entity_id
_entity_poly.type
_entity_poly.pdbx_seq_one_letter_code
_entity_poly.pdbx_strand_id
1 'polypeptide(L)'
;MELKKIVGFVLLGLAIITFFLYLSLPFILSGSSKIILLTASVYVLNKVFFYSSLYILGKQFILKYGKYLPKWIEKRLLKLLKVQTVVENAQHNIIP
;
A
#
# COMPACT_ATOMS: atom_id res chain seq x y z
N MET A 1 20.25 -3.62 -1.27
CA MET A 1 19.37 -2.54 -0.76
C MET A 1 18.50 -1.91 -1.85
N GLU A 2 19.01 -1.69 -3.07
CA GLU A 2 18.27 -1.12 -4.21
C GLU A 2 17.06 -1.96 -4.67
N LEU A 3 17.20 -3.30 -4.72
CA LEU A 3 16.13 -4.20 -5.18
C LEU A 3 14.85 -4.07 -4.35
N LYS A 4 14.98 -3.95 -3.02
CA LYS A 4 13.83 -3.76 -2.11
C LYS A 4 13.06 -2.48 -2.46
N LYS A 5 13.76 -1.39 -2.79
CA LYS A 5 13.14 -0.13 -3.20
C LYS A 5 12.37 -0.28 -4.52
N ILE A 6 12.98 -0.94 -5.51
CA ILE A 6 12.34 -1.20 -6.81
C ILE A 6 11.06 -2.01 -6.61
N VAL A 7 11.13 -3.10 -5.85
CA VAL A 7 9.98 -3.96 -5.54
C VAL A 7 8.85 -3.17 -4.89
N GLY A 8 9.16 -2.31 -3.93
CA GLY A 8 8.12 -1.51 -3.28
C GLY A 8 7.51 -0.43 -4.19
N PHE A 9 8.28 0.15 -5.14
CA PHE A 9 7.75 1.08 -6.16
C PHE A 9 6.87 0.36 -7.17
N VAL A 10 7.25 -0.87 -7.57
CA VAL A 10 6.44 -1.72 -8.44
C VAL A 10 5.12 -2.08 -7.75
N LEU A 11 5.16 -2.46 -6.47
CA LEU A 11 3.97 -2.71 -5.65
C LEU A 11 3.08 -1.46 -5.54
N LEU A 12 3.68 -0.27 -5.43
CA LEU A 12 2.93 0.98 -5.43
C LEU A 12 2.21 1.21 -6.77
N GLY A 13 2.92 1.01 -7.88
CA GLY A 13 2.35 1.13 -9.22
C GLY A 13 1.20 0.15 -9.42
N LEU A 14 1.36 -1.10 -8.98
CA LEU A 14 0.30 -2.11 -8.99
C LEU A 14 -0.91 -1.70 -8.14
N ALA A 15 -0.69 -1.12 -6.96
CA ALA A 15 -1.77 -0.59 -6.13
C ALA A 15 -2.56 0.53 -6.82
N ILE A 16 -1.86 1.45 -7.51
CA ILE A 16 -2.51 2.52 -8.28
C ILE A 16 -3.35 1.92 -9.43
N ILE A 17 -2.78 0.99 -10.20
CA ILE A 17 -3.50 0.33 -11.30
C ILE A 17 -4.74 -0.40 -10.78
N THR A 18 -4.59 -1.19 -9.70
CA THR A 18 -5.72 -1.91 -9.10
C THR A 18 -6.74 -0.98 -8.43
N PHE A 19 -6.34 0.22 -7.99
CA PHE A 19 -7.27 1.25 -7.52
C PHE A 19 -8.16 1.78 -8.65
N PHE A 20 -7.57 2.13 -9.80
CA PHE A 20 -8.34 2.52 -10.97
C PHE A 20 -9.22 1.38 -11.49
N LEU A 21 -8.71 0.15 -11.45
CA LEU A 21 -9.47 -1.05 -11.81
C LEU A 21 -10.67 -1.23 -10.87
N TYR A 22 -10.47 -1.16 -9.56
CA TYR A 22 -11.54 -1.22 -8.56
C TYR A 22 -12.62 -0.14 -8.81
N LEU A 23 -12.21 1.08 -9.14
CA LEU A 23 -13.13 2.19 -9.38
C LEU A 23 -13.94 1.99 -10.67
N SER A 24 -13.33 1.43 -11.71
CA SER A 24 -13.93 1.28 -13.04
C SER A 24 -14.69 -0.04 -13.23
N LEU A 25 -14.29 -1.12 -12.54
CA LEU A 25 -14.93 -2.45 -12.57
C LEU A 25 -16.46 -2.44 -12.37
N PRO A 26 -17.02 -1.73 -11.36
CA PRO A 26 -18.47 -1.70 -11.18
C PRO A 26 -19.21 -1.04 -12.35
N PHE A 27 -18.56 -0.12 -13.06
CA PHE A 27 -19.14 0.53 -14.24
C PHE A 27 -18.98 -0.31 -15.51
N ILE A 28 -17.81 -0.92 -15.71
CA ILE A 28 -17.48 -1.73 -16.89
C ILE A 28 -18.28 -3.03 -16.93
N LEU A 29 -18.43 -3.71 -15.79
CA LEU A 29 -19.12 -5.00 -15.72
C LEU A 29 -20.59 -4.91 -15.31
N SER A 30 -21.18 -3.71 -15.26
CA SER A 30 -22.59 -3.47 -14.95
C SER A 30 -23.51 -4.46 -15.69
N GLY A 31 -24.05 -5.45 -14.96
CA GLY A 31 -24.91 -6.52 -15.51
C GLY A 31 -24.43 -7.95 -15.24
N SER A 32 -23.19 -8.15 -14.79
CA SER A 32 -22.68 -9.46 -14.39
C SER A 32 -22.99 -9.79 -12.92
N SER A 33 -23.50 -10.99 -12.64
CA SER A 33 -23.82 -11.45 -11.28
C SER A 33 -22.58 -11.58 -10.38
N LYS A 34 -21.37 -11.63 -10.96
CA LYS A 34 -20.10 -11.81 -10.24
C LYS A 34 -19.33 -10.52 -10.00
N ILE A 35 -19.87 -9.34 -10.34
CA ILE A 35 -19.20 -8.03 -10.15
C ILE A 35 -18.78 -7.85 -8.70
N ILE A 36 -19.67 -8.15 -7.75
CA ILE A 36 -19.45 -7.88 -6.33
C ILE A 36 -18.23 -8.65 -5.82
N LEU A 37 -18.12 -9.94 -6.17
CA LEU A 37 -17.01 -10.79 -5.78
C LEU A 37 -15.70 -10.32 -6.42
N LEU A 38 -15.74 -9.95 -7.70
CA LEU A 38 -14.57 -9.49 -8.44
C LEU A 38 -14.07 -8.14 -7.88
N THR A 39 -14.97 -7.18 -7.67
CA THR A 39 -14.67 -5.87 -7.10
C THR A 39 -14.14 -6.00 -5.67
N ALA A 40 -14.72 -6.90 -4.85
CA ALA A 40 -14.20 -7.19 -3.51
C ALA A 40 -12.80 -7.82 -3.53
N SER A 41 -12.55 -8.75 -4.45
CA SER A 41 -11.23 -9.38 -4.61
C SER A 41 -10.17 -8.36 -5.03
N VAL A 42 -10.48 -7.51 -6.01
CA VAL A 42 -9.59 -6.44 -6.47
C VAL A 42 -9.37 -5.40 -5.38
N TYR A 43 -10.38 -5.10 -4.57
CA TYR A 43 -10.24 -4.24 -3.40
C TYR A 43 -9.25 -4.79 -2.36
N VAL A 44 -9.35 -6.08 -2.03
CA VAL A 44 -8.44 -6.74 -1.10
C VAL A 44 -7.01 -6.74 -1.66
N LEU A 45 -6.84 -7.11 -2.94
CA LEU A 45 -5.55 -7.07 -3.64
C LEU A 45 -4.91 -5.69 -3.62
N ASN A 46 -5.70 -4.65 -3.92
CA ASN A 46 -5.23 -3.26 -3.88
C ASN A 46 -4.71 -2.90 -2.49
N LYS A 47 -5.47 -3.22 -1.42
CA LYS A 47 -5.01 -2.99 -0.05
C LYS A 47 -3.71 -3.73 0.25
N VAL A 48 -3.61 -5.01 -0.12
CA VAL A 48 -2.39 -5.81 0.12
C VAL A 48 -1.18 -5.18 -0.58
N PHE A 49 -1.32 -4.78 -1.85
CA PHE A 49 -0.24 -4.11 -2.58
C PHE A 49 0.13 -2.76 -1.98
N PHE A 50 -0.86 -1.96 -1.58
CA PHE A 50 -0.63 -0.65 -0.98
C PHE A 50 0.10 -0.76 0.37
N TYR A 51 -0.36 -1.63 1.27
CA TYR A 51 0.28 -1.81 2.57
C TYR A 51 1.65 -2.49 2.46
N SER A 52 1.82 -3.44 1.54
CA SER A 52 3.13 -4.07 1.28
C SER A 52 4.12 -3.08 0.71
N SER A 53 3.68 -2.22 -0.23
CA SER A 53 4.50 -1.12 -0.76
C SER A 53 4.90 -0.15 0.34
N LEU A 54 3.97 0.27 1.19
CA LEU A 54 4.23 1.15 2.33
C LEU A 54 5.22 0.55 3.32
N TYR A 55 5.09 -0.75 3.61
CA TYR A 55 6.01 -1.47 4.49
C TYR A 55 7.43 -1.49 3.93
N ILE A 56 7.57 -1.71 2.62
CA ILE A 56 8.87 -1.82 1.96
C ILE A 56 9.51 -0.45 1.70
N LEU A 57 8.72 0.58 1.34
CA LEU A 57 9.23 1.94 1.10
C LEU A 57 9.39 2.77 2.37
N GLY A 58 8.61 2.50 3.42
CA GLY A 58 8.66 3.20 4.71
C GLY A 58 8.77 4.72 4.59
N LYS A 59 9.83 5.29 5.18
CA LYS A 59 10.14 6.73 5.15
C LYS A 59 10.33 7.31 3.75
N GLN A 60 10.77 6.53 2.76
CA GLN A 60 10.99 7.04 1.39
C GLN A 60 9.67 7.34 0.68
N PHE A 61 8.61 6.59 1.01
CA PHE A 61 7.27 6.90 0.50
C PHE A 61 6.79 8.26 1.02
N ILE A 62 6.97 8.54 2.31
CA ILE A 62 6.62 9.85 2.90
C ILE A 62 7.47 10.96 2.26
N LEU A 63 8.77 10.76 2.08
CA LEU A 63 9.63 11.80 1.50
C LEU A 63 9.28 12.14 0.05
N LYS A 64 8.87 11.16 -0.77
CA LYS A 64 8.59 11.36 -2.20
C LYS A 64 7.12 11.66 -2.51
N TYR A 65 6.20 10.97 -1.84
CA TYR A 65 4.76 11.11 -2.05
C TYR A 65 4.04 11.86 -0.93
N GLY A 66 4.65 12.02 0.25
CA GLY A 66 4.06 12.79 1.35
C GLY A 66 3.74 14.24 0.96
N LYS A 67 4.55 14.85 0.07
CA LYS A 67 4.25 16.18 -0.49
C LYS A 67 2.95 16.24 -1.29
N TYR A 68 2.52 15.12 -1.88
CA TYR A 68 1.29 15.01 -2.67
C TYR A 68 0.12 14.44 -1.85
N LEU A 69 0.38 13.99 -0.62
CA LEU A 69 -0.62 13.40 0.26
C LEU A 69 -1.29 14.51 1.09
N PRO A 70 -2.63 14.56 1.12
CA PRO A 70 -3.37 15.42 2.03
C PRO A 70 -2.91 15.22 3.49
N LYS A 71 -2.74 16.31 4.24
CA LYS A 71 -2.24 16.32 5.64
C LYS A 71 -2.98 15.33 6.58
N TRP A 72 -4.25 15.03 6.30
CA TRP A 72 -5.03 14.05 7.06
C TRP A 72 -4.55 12.61 6.84
N ILE A 73 -4.17 12.27 5.61
CA ILE A 73 -3.65 10.95 5.25
C ILE A 73 -2.22 10.84 5.77
N GLU A 74 -1.41 11.91 5.65
CA GLU A 74 -0.05 11.95 6.21
C GLU A 74 -0.04 11.62 7.71
N LYS A 75 -0.92 12.22 8.52
CA LYS A 75 -1.06 11.90 9.94
C LYS A 75 -1.41 10.43 10.20
N ARG A 76 -2.36 9.86 9.44
CA ARG A 76 -2.72 8.44 9.57
C ARG A 76 -1.57 7.52 9.17
N LEU A 77 -0.87 7.86 8.10
CA LEU A 77 0.26 7.10 7.58
C LEU A 77 1.44 7.13 8.56
N LEU A 78 1.78 8.30 9.07
CA LEU A 78 2.80 8.48 10.10
C LEU A 78 2.46 7.72 11.37
N LYS A 79 1.18 7.69 11.78
CA LYS A 79 0.74 6.90 12.94
C LYS A 79 0.92 5.39 12.70
N LEU A 80 0.61 4.89 11.50
CA LEU A 80 0.83 3.49 11.12
C LEU A 80 2.32 3.14 10.98
N LEU A 81 3.14 4.05 10.46
CA LEU A 81 4.59 3.87 10.32
C LEU A 81 5.31 3.97 11.69
N LYS A 82 4.81 4.77 12.62
CA LYS A 82 5.32 4.84 14.00
C LYS A 82 5.03 3.55 14.79
N VAL A 83 4.05 2.74 14.36
CA VAL A 83 3.86 1.38 14.86
C VAL A 83 4.94 0.42 14.29
N GLN A 84 5.48 0.69 13.10
CA GLN A 84 6.53 -0.16 12.50
C GLN A 84 7.91 0.00 13.16
N THR A 85 8.23 1.14 13.79
CA THR A 85 9.51 1.30 14.51
C THR A 85 9.70 0.32 15.67
N VAL A 86 8.66 -0.42 16.08
CA VAL A 86 8.77 -1.49 17.08
C VAL A 86 9.40 -2.76 16.49
N VAL A 87 9.26 -3.03 15.19
CA VAL A 87 9.81 -4.26 14.56
C VAL A 87 11.33 -4.18 14.38
N GLU A 88 11.89 -2.97 14.22
CA GLU A 88 13.33 -2.75 14.14
C GLU A 88 14.02 -2.99 15.50
N ASN A 89 13.35 -2.69 16.61
CA ASN A 89 13.86 -2.97 17.97
C ASN A 89 13.74 -4.45 18.37
N ALA A 90 12.89 -5.25 17.70
CA ALA A 90 12.76 -6.67 18.00
C ALA A 90 13.90 -7.51 17.40
N GLN A 91 14.55 -7.05 16.34
CA GLN A 91 15.70 -7.77 15.74
C GLN A 91 17.04 -7.44 16.39
N HIS A 92 17.14 -6.37 17.18
CA HIS A 92 18.40 -6.01 17.85
C HIS A 92 18.58 -6.66 19.24
N ASN A 93 17.62 -7.47 19.68
CA ASN A 93 17.64 -8.10 21.02
C ASN A 93 17.80 -9.63 20.98
N ILE A 94 18.27 -10.20 19.84
CA ILE A 94 18.43 -11.65 19.65
C ILE A 94 19.91 -12.05 19.43
N ILE A 95 20.87 -11.19 19.77
CA ILE A 95 22.29 -11.57 19.76
C ILE A 95 22.92 -11.08 21.06
N PRO A 96 23.10 -11.97 22.07
CA PRO A 96 23.97 -11.70 23.21
C PRO A 96 25.45 -11.64 22.79
#